data_AF-D9XJU1-F1
#
_entry.id   AF-D9XJU1-F1
#
_cell.length_a   1.000
_cell.length_b   1.000
_cell.length_c   1.000
_cell.angle_alpha   90.00
_cell.angle_beta   90.00
_cell.angle_gamma   90.00
#
_symmetry.space_group_name_H-M   'P 1'
#
loop_
_entity.id
_entity.type
_entity.pdbx_description
1 polymer ?
#
loop_
_entity_poly.entity_id
_entity_poly.type
_entity_poly.pdbx_seq_one_letter_code
_entity_poly.pdbx_strand_id
1 'polypeptide(L)'
;MEAGLPRMPARVFAALLASDTGVLTSAELGERLQISPAAVSGAVRYLAQQHMVSREREPGSRRERYRVHGDQWYEALTNREAVIRRWEDALREGVTSLGAATPAGRRLAETLAFFEFVEKEIDTMMDRWRAHREERFGRG
;
A
#
# COMPACT_ATOMS: atom_id res chain seq x y z
N MET A 1 12.11 -15.79 2.20
CA MET A 1 11.10 -14.83 1.73
C MET A 1 9.74 -15.48 1.91
N GLU A 2 9.04 -15.20 3.02
CA GLU A 2 7.60 -15.44 3.04
C GLU A 2 6.96 -14.22 2.38
N ALA A 3 6.52 -14.37 1.13
CA ALA A 3 5.72 -13.37 0.44
C ALA A 3 4.30 -13.42 1.04
N GLY A 4 4.12 -12.84 2.23
CA GLY A 4 2.87 -12.85 2.95
C GLY A 4 2.85 -11.90 4.14
N LEU A 5 1.67 -11.42 4.50
CA LEU A 5 1.46 -10.61 5.70
C LEU A 5 1.75 -11.47 6.95
N PRO A 6 2.54 -11.01 7.92
CA PRO A 6 2.77 -11.75 9.15
C PRO A 6 1.44 -12.03 9.87
N ARG A 7 1.35 -13.17 10.56
CA ARG A 7 0.10 -13.69 11.13
C ARG A 7 -0.68 -12.68 11.96
N MET A 8 -0.01 -11.89 12.80
CA MET A 8 -0.68 -10.91 13.67
C MET A 8 -1.23 -9.69 12.90
N PRO A 9 -0.45 -9.00 12.05
CA PRO A 9 -0.98 -8.06 11.06
C PRO A 9 -2.17 -8.59 10.26
N ALA A 10 -2.10 -9.83 9.76
CA ALA A 10 -3.20 -10.44 8.99
C ALA A 10 -4.50 -10.54 9.82
N ARG A 11 -4.41 -10.95 11.09
CA ARG A 11 -5.57 -11.02 11.99
C ARG A 11 -6.18 -9.64 12.27
N VAL A 12 -5.35 -8.62 12.48
CA VAL A 12 -5.81 -7.24 12.69
C VAL A 12 -6.50 -6.70 11.45
N PHE A 13 -5.91 -6.92 10.28
CA PHE A 13 -6.50 -6.51 8.99
C PHE A 13 -7.84 -7.21 8.73
N ALA A 14 -7.93 -8.52 8.97
CA ALA A 14 -9.18 -9.26 8.85
C ALA A 14 -10.27 -8.76 9.83
N ALA A 15 -9.91 -8.41 11.07
CA ALA A 15 -10.85 -7.87 12.04
C ALA A 15 -11.41 -6.50 11.63
N LEU A 16 -10.59 -5.66 10.99
CA LEU A 16 -11.03 -4.38 10.43
C LEU A 16 -11.98 -4.58 9.24
N LEU A 17 -11.62 -5.47 8.31
CA LEU A 17 -12.46 -5.80 7.14
C LEU A 17 -13.81 -6.41 7.52
N ALA A 18 -13.83 -7.21 8.59
CA ALA A 18 -15.05 -7.84 9.10
C ALA A 18 -15.88 -6.93 10.02
N SER A 19 -15.43 -5.70 10.29
CA SER A 19 -16.18 -4.73 11.09
C SER A 19 -17.22 -4.02 10.22
N ASP A 20 -18.46 -3.90 10.70
CA ASP A 20 -19.54 -3.21 9.97
C ASP A 20 -19.19 -1.76 9.60
N THR A 21 -18.40 -1.09 10.43
CA THR A 21 -17.93 0.29 10.20
C THR A 21 -16.63 0.37 9.41
N GLY A 22 -15.90 -0.74 9.25
CA GLY A 22 -14.52 -0.76 8.74
C GLY A 22 -13.49 -0.05 9.63
N VAL A 23 -13.90 0.39 10.84
CA VAL A 23 -13.10 1.22 11.76
C VAL A 23 -13.09 0.60 13.15
N LEU A 24 -11.91 0.44 13.74
CA LEU A 24 -11.74 -0.04 15.12
C LEU A 24 -10.64 0.71 15.87
N THR A 25 -10.82 0.84 17.18
CA THR A 25 -9.80 1.35 18.11
C THR A 25 -8.85 0.24 18.57
N SER A 26 -7.74 0.61 19.19
CA SER A 26 -6.79 -0.37 19.76
C SER A 26 -7.43 -1.24 20.84
N ALA A 27 -8.38 -0.68 21.61
CA ALA A 27 -9.09 -1.40 22.66
C ALA A 27 -10.03 -2.46 22.06
N GLU A 28 -10.83 -2.09 21.07
CA GLU A 28 -11.74 -3.02 20.38
C GLU A 28 -10.98 -4.11 19.63
N LEU A 29 -9.82 -3.80 19.03
CA LEU A 29 -8.95 -4.81 18.42
C LEU A 29 -8.39 -5.77 19.48
N GLY A 30 -7.94 -5.25 20.63
CA GLY A 30 -7.43 -6.08 21.73
C GLY A 30 -8.49 -7.01 22.29
N GLU A 31 -9.72 -6.50 22.47
CA GLU A 31 -10.86 -7.27 22.95
C GLU A 31 -11.31 -8.32 21.93
N ARG A 32 -11.55 -7.95 20.67
CA ARG A 32 -12.03 -8.88 19.63
C ARG A 32 -11.03 -10.00 19.35
N LEU A 33 -9.74 -9.67 19.30
CA LEU A 33 -8.70 -10.63 18.93
C LEU A 33 -8.06 -11.34 20.14
N GLN A 34 -8.44 -10.94 21.36
CA GLN A 34 -7.88 -11.43 22.63
C GLN A 34 -6.35 -11.32 22.64
N ILE A 35 -5.85 -10.11 22.33
CA ILE A 35 -4.41 -9.83 22.22
C ILE A 35 -4.01 -8.58 23.03
N SER A 36 -2.74 -8.51 23.41
CA SER A 36 -2.22 -7.40 24.21
C SER A 36 -2.17 -6.08 23.42
N PRO A 37 -2.19 -4.92 24.11
CA PRO A 37 -2.02 -3.61 23.47
C PRO A 37 -0.71 -3.48 22.67
N ALA A 38 0.35 -4.15 23.13
CA ALA A 38 1.63 -4.18 22.41
C ALA A 38 1.54 -4.95 21.09
N ALA A 39 0.81 -6.07 21.05
CA ALA A 39 0.58 -6.84 19.83
C ALA A 39 -0.27 -6.04 18.82
N VAL A 40 -1.31 -5.33 19.30
CA VAL A 40 -2.10 -4.41 18.45
C VAL A 40 -1.20 -3.33 17.86
N SER A 41 -0.41 -2.66 18.71
CA SER A 41 0.47 -1.57 18.28
C SER A 41 1.50 -2.00 17.23
N GLY A 42 2.10 -3.17 17.42
CA GLY A 42 3.05 -3.74 16.46
C GLY A 42 2.40 -4.09 15.12
N ALA A 43 1.22 -4.72 15.17
CA ALA A 43 0.46 -5.09 13.97
C ALA A 43 0.00 -3.87 13.17
N VAL A 44 -0.60 -2.88 13.84
CA VAL A 44 -1.05 -1.62 13.20
C VAL A 44 0.13 -0.84 12.63
N ARG A 45 1.27 -0.77 13.33
CA ARG A 45 2.47 -0.12 12.80
C ARG A 45 2.93 -0.78 11.51
N TYR A 46 2.98 -2.10 11.48
CA TYR A 46 3.33 -2.85 10.27
C TYR A 46 2.33 -2.55 9.14
N LEU A 47 1.02 -2.64 9.41
CA LEU A 47 -0.02 -2.39 8.40
C LEU A 47 0.04 -0.96 7.85
N ALA A 48 0.29 0.03 8.71
CA ALA A 48 0.47 1.42 8.29
C ALA A 48 1.72 1.61 7.43
N GLN A 49 2.84 0.95 7.75
CA GLN A 49 4.04 0.94 6.91
C GLN A 49 3.80 0.27 5.55
N GLN A 50 2.89 -0.70 5.49
CA GLN A 50 2.46 -1.32 4.24
C GLN A 50 1.28 -0.57 3.58
N HIS A 51 0.86 0.57 4.13
CA HIS A 51 -0.25 1.41 3.62
C HIS A 51 -1.57 0.64 3.49
N MET A 52 -1.79 -0.35 4.35
CA MET A 52 -3.01 -1.17 4.39
C MET A 52 -4.03 -0.69 5.41
N VAL A 53 -3.62 0.19 6.34
CA VAL A 53 -4.49 0.80 7.35
C VAL A 53 -4.12 2.28 7.54
N SER A 54 -5.11 3.18 7.60
CA SER A 54 -4.94 4.56 8.07
C SER A 54 -5.14 4.66 9.58
N ARG A 55 -4.45 5.63 10.19
CA ARG A 55 -4.59 5.98 11.61
C ARG A 55 -5.19 7.36 11.71
N GLU A 56 -6.44 7.42 12.17
CA GLU A 56 -7.19 8.64 12.40
C GLU A 56 -7.29 8.93 13.90
N ARG A 57 -7.35 10.21 14.27
CA ARG A 57 -7.72 10.61 15.64
C ARG A 57 -9.22 10.79 15.72
N GLU A 58 -9.82 10.26 16.77
CA GLU A 58 -11.22 10.52 17.09
C GLU A 58 -11.42 12.01 17.43
N PRO A 59 -12.33 12.74 16.76
CA PRO A 59 -12.58 14.15 17.08
C PRO A 59 -12.94 14.33 18.55
N GLY A 60 -12.21 15.21 19.25
CA GLY A 60 -12.42 15.47 20.68
C GLY A 60 -11.82 14.43 21.64
N SER A 61 -11.09 13.44 21.14
CA SER A 61 -10.50 12.35 21.93
C SER A 61 -9.02 12.13 21.58
N ARG A 62 -8.27 11.55 22.53
CA ARG A 62 -6.88 11.11 22.30
C ARG A 62 -6.82 9.70 21.70
N ARG A 63 -7.97 9.03 21.52
CA ARG A 63 -8.03 7.66 21.03
C ARG A 63 -7.82 7.61 19.52
N GLU A 64 -7.16 6.55 19.12
CA GLU A 64 -6.83 6.28 17.73
C GLU A 64 -7.85 5.33 17.14
N ARG A 65 -8.23 5.61 15.90
CA ARG A 65 -9.07 4.76 15.08
C ARG A 65 -8.26 4.28 13.89
N TYR A 66 -8.40 3.00 13.61
CA TYR A 66 -7.74 2.34 12.50
C TYR A 66 -8.80 1.97 11.48
N ARG A 67 -8.56 2.30 10.21
CA ARG A 67 -9.53 2.09 9.13
C ARG A 67 -8.85 1.39 7.96
N VAL A 68 -9.58 0.43 7.37
CA VAL A 68 -9.27 -0.08 6.04
C VAL A 68 -10.20 0.63 5.07
N HIS A 69 -9.67 1.53 4.26
CA HIS A 69 -10.45 2.12 3.18
C HIS A 69 -10.41 1.23 1.94
N GLY A 70 -11.48 1.27 1.13
CA GLY A 70 -11.52 0.53 -0.15
C GLY A 70 -10.49 1.03 -1.18
N ASP A 71 -10.08 2.29 -1.07
CA ASP A 71 -9.01 2.92 -1.85
C ASP A 71 -7.62 2.74 -1.22
N GLN A 72 -7.46 2.14 -0.03
CA GLN A 72 -6.11 1.87 0.51
C GLN A 72 -5.33 0.86 -0.31
N TRP A 73 -6.01 -0.01 -1.08
CA TRP A 73 -5.33 -0.81 -2.09
C TRP A 73 -4.65 0.06 -3.15
N TYR A 74 -5.23 1.22 -3.47
CA TYR A 74 -4.58 2.23 -4.30
C TYR A 74 -3.35 2.78 -3.59
N GLU A 75 -3.46 3.32 -2.38
CA GLU A 75 -2.29 3.88 -1.65
C GLU A 75 -1.17 2.86 -1.42
N ALA A 76 -1.49 1.59 -1.14
CA ALA A 76 -0.52 0.51 -0.97
C ALA A 76 0.22 0.15 -2.26
N LEU A 77 -0.42 0.33 -3.42
CA LEU A 77 0.21 0.16 -4.73
C LEU A 77 0.94 1.44 -5.17
N THR A 78 0.36 2.61 -4.95
CA THR A 78 0.93 3.94 -5.24
C THR A 78 2.18 4.23 -4.40
N ASN A 79 2.31 3.71 -3.17
CA ASN A 79 3.58 3.90 -2.45
C ASN A 79 4.75 3.09 -3.07
N ARG A 80 4.47 2.07 -3.89
CA ARG A 80 5.49 1.44 -4.73
C ARG A 80 5.94 2.35 -5.86
N GLU A 81 5.10 3.27 -6.32
CA GLU A 81 5.41 4.30 -7.32
C GLU A 81 6.58 5.19 -6.86
N ALA A 82 6.62 5.59 -5.58
CA ALA A 82 7.75 6.38 -5.05
C ALA A 82 9.08 5.60 -4.99
N VAL A 83 9.01 4.25 -4.91
CA VAL A 83 10.19 3.40 -5.07
C VAL A 83 10.53 3.33 -6.55
N ILE A 84 9.57 2.98 -7.42
CA ILE A 84 9.74 2.84 -8.87
C ILE A 84 10.36 4.11 -9.48
N ARG A 85 9.82 5.31 -9.17
CA ARG A 85 10.38 6.59 -9.60
C ARG A 85 11.85 6.79 -9.23
N ARG A 86 12.24 6.43 -8.00
CA ARG A 86 13.66 6.51 -7.59
C ARG A 86 14.55 5.56 -8.38
N TRP A 87 14.03 4.38 -8.74
CA TRP A 87 14.75 3.45 -9.61
C TRP A 87 14.85 3.99 -11.03
N GLU A 88 13.78 4.56 -11.57
CA GLU A 88 13.77 5.20 -12.89
C GLU A 88 14.78 6.36 -12.97
N ASP A 89 14.81 7.22 -11.96
CA ASP A 89 15.78 8.33 -11.88
C ASP A 89 17.22 7.82 -11.92
N ALA A 90 17.53 6.80 -11.10
CA ALA A 90 18.86 6.19 -11.07
C ALA A 90 19.22 5.50 -12.39
N LEU A 91 18.26 4.80 -13.02
CA LEU A 91 18.45 4.16 -14.33
C LEU A 91 18.68 5.21 -15.43
N ARG A 92 17.94 6.32 -15.40
CA ARG A 92 18.06 7.44 -16.35
C ARG A 92 19.42 8.12 -16.24
N GLU A 93 19.90 8.35 -15.02
CA GLU A 93 21.26 8.84 -14.77
C GLU A 93 22.31 7.86 -15.31
N GLY A 94 22.12 6.56 -15.07
CA GLY A 94 23.02 5.52 -15.59
C GLY A 94 23.06 5.44 -17.11
N VAL A 95 21.92 5.56 -17.81
CA VAL A 95 21.85 5.61 -19.28
C VAL A 95 22.61 6.83 -19.82
N THR A 96 22.41 7.99 -19.18
CA THR A 96 23.08 9.24 -19.57
C THR A 96 24.60 9.12 -19.38
N SER A 97 25.03 8.53 -18.27
CA SER A 97 26.44 8.41 -17.91
C SER A 97 27.20 7.38 -18.76
N LEU A 98 26.58 6.25 -19.07
CA LEU A 98 27.20 5.17 -19.85
C LEU A 98 27.00 5.32 -21.36
N GLY A 99 26.14 6.24 -21.79
CA GLY A 99 25.75 6.42 -23.19
C GLY A 99 24.81 5.33 -23.69
N ALA A 100 23.63 5.71 -24.18
CA ALA A 100 22.56 4.79 -24.58
C ALA A 100 22.95 3.78 -25.68
N ALA A 101 23.98 4.07 -26.48
CA ALA A 101 24.45 3.17 -27.55
C ALA A 101 25.39 2.05 -27.06
N THR A 102 25.98 2.19 -25.86
CA THR A 102 26.86 1.16 -25.31
C THR A 102 26.04 -0.07 -24.91
N PRO A 103 26.64 -1.28 -24.90
CA PRO A 103 25.93 -2.48 -24.44
C PRO A 103 25.38 -2.35 -23.02
N ALA A 104 26.08 -1.63 -22.14
CA ALA A 104 25.62 -1.38 -20.77
C ALA A 104 24.49 -0.35 -20.72
N GLY A 105 24.62 0.77 -21.46
CA GLY A 105 23.57 1.77 -21.59
C GLY A 105 22.27 1.20 -22.16
N ARG A 106 22.34 0.29 -23.15
CA ARG A 106 21.16 -0.41 -23.69
C ARG A 106 20.43 -1.25 -22.64
N ARG A 107 21.14 -2.03 -21.83
CA ARG A 107 20.50 -2.83 -20.76
C ARG A 107 19.79 -1.93 -19.73
N LEU A 108 20.42 -0.82 -19.36
CA LEU A 108 19.78 0.14 -18.44
C LEU A 108 18.57 0.81 -19.08
N ALA A 109 18.64 1.17 -20.37
CA ALA A 109 17.53 1.77 -21.10
C ALA A 109 16.35 0.80 -21.26
N GLU A 110 16.60 -0.48 -21.55
CA GLU A 110 15.55 -1.51 -21.60
C GLU A 110 14.90 -1.71 -20.23
N THR A 111 15.71 -1.73 -19.16
CA THR A 111 15.20 -1.84 -17.79
C THR A 111 14.36 -0.61 -17.41
N LEU A 112 14.84 0.59 -17.74
CA LEU A 112 14.11 1.85 -17.54
C LEU A 112 12.76 1.81 -18.27
N ALA A 113 12.75 1.45 -19.55
CA ALA A 113 11.54 1.37 -20.36
C ALA A 113 10.53 0.37 -19.79
N PHE A 114 11.00 -0.73 -19.19
CA PHE A 114 10.12 -1.67 -18.50
C PHE A 114 9.46 -1.05 -17.25
N PHE A 115 10.22 -0.33 -16.41
CA PHE A 115 9.65 0.33 -15.24
C PHE A 115 8.66 1.44 -15.63
N GLU A 116 9.01 2.27 -16.62
CA GLU A 116 8.11 3.31 -17.15
C GLU A 116 6.81 2.70 -17.71
N PHE A 117 6.89 1.53 -18.37
CA PHE A 117 5.71 0.80 -18.84
C PHE A 117 4.85 0.29 -17.67
N VAL A 118 5.47 -0.32 -16.66
CA VAL A 118 4.76 -0.85 -15.50
C VAL A 118 4.06 0.24 -14.70
N GLU A 119 4.71 1.40 -14.48
CA GLU A 119 4.10 2.55 -13.79
C GLU A 119 2.80 2.96 -14.49
N LYS A 120 2.87 3.18 -15.81
CA LYS A 120 1.72 3.58 -16.62
C LYS A 120 0.58 2.56 -16.64
N GLU A 121 0.90 1.26 -16.72
CA GLU A 121 -0.11 0.20 -16.73
C GLU A 121 -0.79 0.05 -15.37
N ILE A 122 -0.07 0.25 -14.26
CA ILE A 122 -0.66 0.26 -12.92
C ILE A 122 -1.68 1.39 -12.81
N ASP A 123 -1.34 2.61 -13.23
CA ASP A 123 -2.26 3.74 -13.19
C ASP A 123 -3.54 3.46 -13.98
N THR A 124 -3.37 2.99 -15.23
CA THR A 124 -4.50 2.65 -16.10
C THR A 124 -5.36 1.53 -15.53
N MET A 125 -4.73 0.50 -14.95
CA MET A 125 -5.43 -0.60 -14.29
C MET A 125 -6.22 -0.10 -13.07
N MET A 126 -5.66 0.83 -12.29
CA MET A 126 -6.34 1.39 -11.12
C MET A 126 -7.53 2.26 -11.50
N ASP A 127 -7.43 3.07 -12.56
CA ASP A 127 -8.57 3.83 -13.08
C ASP A 127 -9.71 2.90 -13.52
N ARG A 128 -9.38 1.82 -14.22
CA ARG A 128 -10.35 0.78 -14.60
C ARG A 128 -10.99 0.11 -13.39
N TRP A 129 -10.21 -0.16 -12.34
CA TRP A 129 -10.73 -0.71 -11.09
C TRP A 129 -11.70 0.25 -10.40
N ARG A 130 -11.38 1.55 -10.33
CA ARG A 130 -12.27 2.55 -9.73
C ARG A 130 -13.61 2.61 -10.45
N ALA A 131 -13.60 2.67 -11.78
CA ALA A 131 -14.81 2.65 -12.60
C ALA A 131 -15.63 1.36 -12.36
N HIS A 132 -14.96 0.20 -12.41
CA HIS A 132 -15.62 -1.08 -12.16
C HIS A 132 -16.22 -1.18 -10.74
N ARG A 133 -15.53 -0.63 -9.74
CA ARG A 133 -16.01 -0.59 -8.35
C ARG A 133 -17.26 0.29 -8.22
N GLU A 134 -17.25 1.47 -8.84
CA GLU A 134 -18.39 2.39 -8.82
C GLU A 134 -19.63 1.77 -9.48
N GLU A 135 -19.45 1.11 -10.63
CA GLU A 135 -20.52 0.38 -11.31
C GLU A 135 -21.09 -0.76 -10.44
N ARG A 136 -20.22 -1.51 -9.75
CA ARG A 136 -20.61 -2.73 -9.03
C ARG A 136 -21.11 -2.49 -7.60
N PHE A 137 -20.59 -1.48 -6.92
CA PHE A 137 -20.86 -1.23 -5.50
C PHE A 137 -21.43 0.18 -5.22
N GLY A 138 -21.56 1.03 -6.24
CA GLY A 138 -21.96 2.43 -6.09
C GLY A 138 -20.83 3.34 -5.62
N ARG A 139 -21.10 4.65 -5.53
CA ARG A 139 -20.22 5.59 -4.84
C ARG A 139 -20.30 5.32 -3.34
N GLY A 140 -19.24 4.71 -2.79
CA GLY A 140 -19.02 4.58 -1.35
C GLY A 140 -18.46 5.85 -0.75
#